data_AF-A0A9W5AYJ8-F1
#
_entry.id   AF-A0A9W5AYJ8-F1
#
_cell.length_a   1.000
_cell.length_b   1.000
_cell.length_c   1.000
_cell.angle_alpha   90.00
_cell.angle_beta   90.00
_cell.angle_gamma   90.00
#
_symmetry.space_group_name_H-M   'P 1'
#
loop_
_entity.id
_entity.type
_entity.pdbx_description
1 polymer ?
#
loop_
_entity_poly.entity_id
_entity_poly.type
_entity_poly.pdbx_seq_one_letter_code
_entity_poly.pdbx_strand_id
1 'polypeptide(L)'
;MGATYIPTAWKSATAQQIEDALSSAVIRHIDLRGLTASDISRRYPSIRLEHLQKLRRGEALGFRMLSSLAEAVGLRVKIEVTP
;
A
#
# COMPACT_ATOMS: atom_id res chain seq x y z
N MET A 1 -21.34 10.64 27.99
CA MET A 1 -20.57 9.76 27.10
C MET A 1 -19.39 10.57 26.56
N GLY A 2 -18.16 10.26 26.98
CA GLY A 2 -16.98 10.88 26.40
C GLY A 2 -16.72 10.23 25.04
N ALA A 3 -16.75 11.02 23.96
CA ALA A 3 -16.33 10.54 22.66
C ALA A 3 -14.83 10.19 22.75
N THR A 4 -14.48 8.94 22.47
CA THR A 4 -13.09 8.51 22.36
C THR A 4 -12.48 9.22 21.16
N TYR A 5 -11.83 10.36 21.40
CA TYR A 5 -11.02 11.04 20.40
C TYR A 5 -9.78 10.18 20.18
N ILE A 6 -9.78 9.40 19.10
CA ILE A 6 -8.56 8.76 18.60
C ILE A 6 -7.90 9.81 17.72
N PRO A 7 -6.85 10.51 18.19
CA PRO A 7 -6.15 11.46 17.33
C PRO A 7 -5.66 10.70 16.10
N THR A 8 -6.02 11.19 14.92
CA THR A 8 -5.38 10.77 13.68
C THR A 8 -3.88 10.96 13.86
N ALA A 9 -3.11 9.89 13.72
CA ALA A 9 -1.66 9.94 13.87
C ALA A 9 -1.12 11.01 12.91
N TRP A 10 -0.39 11.98 13.45
CA TRP A 10 0.20 13.03 12.63
C TRP A 10 1.11 12.40 11.57
N LYS A 11 0.98 12.86 10.33
CA LYS A 11 1.73 12.34 9.18
C LYS A 11 2.24 13.52 8.36
N SER A 12 3.51 13.47 7.97
CA SER A 12 4.09 14.49 7.09
C SER A 12 3.51 14.37 5.68
N ALA A 13 3.44 15.51 4.96
CA ALA A 13 2.97 15.54 3.58
C ALA A 13 3.81 14.60 2.67
N THR A 14 5.13 14.55 2.88
CA THR A 14 6.03 13.66 2.15
C THR A 14 5.70 12.18 2.38
N ALA A 15 5.41 11.78 3.62
CA ALA A 15 5.03 10.41 3.91
C ALA A 15 3.70 10.04 3.24
N GLN A 16 2.74 10.96 3.20
CA GLN A 16 1.49 10.76 2.46
C GLN A 16 1.74 10.60 0.96
N GLN A 17 2.56 11.47 0.35
CA GLN A 17 2.91 11.40 -1.06
C GLN A 17 3.59 10.08 -1.44
N ILE A 18 4.50 9.58 -0.60
CA ILE A 18 5.16 8.29 -0.82
C ILE A 18 4.14 7.15 -0.80
N GLU A 19 3.22 7.14 0.16
CA GLU A 19 2.18 6.10 0.25
C GLU A 19 1.18 6.15 -0.90
N ASP A 20 0.80 7.35 -1.35
CA ASP A 20 -0.09 7.54 -2.49
C ASP A 20 0.57 7.08 -3.80
N ALA A 21 1.84 7.41 -3.99
CA ALA A 21 2.63 6.98 -5.14
C ALA A 21 2.81 5.45 -5.16
N LEU A 22 3.15 4.85 -4.01
CA LEU A 22 3.25 3.40 -3.87
C LEU A 22 1.91 2.71 -4.13
N SER A 23 0.81 3.20 -3.55
CA SER A 23 -0.52 2.63 -3.77
C SER A 23 -0.90 2.62 -5.23
N SER A 24 -0.73 3.76 -5.90
CA SER A 24 -1.03 3.92 -7.32
C SER A 24 -0.16 3.00 -8.19
N ALA A 25 1.13 2.90 -7.89
CA ALA A 25 2.05 2.02 -8.62
C ALA A 25 1.69 0.54 -8.46
N VAL A 26 1.35 0.11 -7.23
CA VAL A 26 0.94 -1.27 -6.94
C VAL A 26 -0.35 -1.62 -7.67
N ILE A 27 -1.41 -0.79 -7.56
CA ILE A 27 -2.69 -1.02 -8.24
C ILE A 27 -2.46 -1.14 -9.75
N ARG A 28 -1.74 -0.18 -10.33
CA ARG A 28 -1.42 -0.19 -11.76
C ARG A 28 -0.70 -1.46 -12.19
N HIS A 29 0.25 -1.94 -11.38
CA HIS A 29 0.98 -3.16 -11.70
C HIS A 29 0.11 -4.43 -11.61
N ILE A 30 -0.77 -4.49 -10.60
CA ILE A 30 -1.74 -5.58 -10.44
C ILE A 30 -2.68 -5.63 -11.65
N ASP A 31 -3.24 -4.48 -12.03
CA ASP A 31 -4.20 -4.39 -13.14
C ASP A 31 -3.54 -4.72 -14.49
N LEU A 32 -2.32 -4.23 -14.74
CA LEU A 32 -1.59 -4.52 -15.99
C LEU A 32 -1.22 -6.00 -16.15
N ARG A 33 -0.95 -6.69 -15.04
CA ARG A 33 -0.56 -8.10 -15.04
C ARG A 33 -1.72 -9.07 -14.76
N GLY A 34 -2.92 -8.55 -14.49
CA GLY A 34 -4.08 -9.35 -14.10
C GLY A 34 -3.83 -10.20 -12.86
N LEU A 35 -3.00 -9.72 -11.92
CA LEU A 35 -2.64 -10.50 -10.73
C LEU A 35 -3.86 -10.70 -9.83
N THR A 36 -4.11 -11.94 -9.45
CA THR A 36 -5.15 -12.25 -8.47
C THR A 36 -4.60 -12.19 -7.04
N ALA A 37 -5.49 -12.06 -6.06
CA ALA A 37 -5.11 -12.17 -4.65
C ALA A 37 -4.41 -13.52 -4.33
N SER A 38 -4.78 -14.58 -5.05
CA SER A 38 -4.18 -15.90 -4.95
C SER A 38 -2.73 -15.91 -5.42
N ASP A 39 -2.41 -15.18 -6.50
CA ASP A 39 -1.05 -15.09 -7.04
C ASP A 39 -0.12 -14.32 -6.09
N ILE A 40 -0.64 -13.25 -5.50
CA ILE A 40 0.09 -12.41 -4.54
C ILE A 40 0.32 -13.18 -3.24
N SER A 41 -0.71 -13.85 -2.73
CA SER A 41 -0.63 -14.59 -1.44
C SER A 41 0.31 -15.80 -1.51
N ARG A 42 0.48 -16.43 -2.69
CA ARG A 42 1.50 -17.48 -2.89
C ARG A 42 2.92 -17.00 -2.62
N ARG A 43 3.22 -15.74 -2.98
CA ARG A 43 4.55 -15.14 -2.79
C ARG A 43 4.70 -14.51 -1.40
N TYR A 44 3.63 -13.90 -0.89
CA TYR A 44 3.57 -13.28 0.43
C TYR A 44 2.28 -13.70 1.16
N PRO A 45 2.33 -14.75 2.01
CA PRO A 45 1.15 -15.30 2.70
C PRO A 45 0.49 -14.31 3.67
N SER A 46 1.23 -13.30 4.12
CA SER A 46 0.72 -12.23 4.98
C SER A 46 -0.24 -11.29 4.25
N ILE A 47 -0.20 -11.26 2.90
CA ILE A 47 -1.05 -10.38 2.10
C ILE A 47 -2.37 -11.09 1.79
N ARG A 48 -3.44 -10.60 2.41
CA ARG A 48 -4.80 -11.09 2.25
C ARG A 48 -5.58 -10.27 1.22
N LEU A 49 -6.65 -10.87 0.71
CA LEU A 49 -7.63 -10.19 -0.17
C LEU A 49 -8.14 -8.88 0.43
N GLU A 50 -8.35 -8.83 1.74
CA GLU A 50 -8.79 -7.62 2.45
C GLU A 50 -7.81 -6.44 2.24
N HIS A 51 -6.50 -6.66 2.25
CA HIS A 51 -5.52 -5.60 2.02
C HIS A 51 -5.63 -5.05 0.60
N LEU A 52 -5.89 -5.91 -0.39
CA LEU A 52 -6.09 -5.48 -1.77
C LEU A 52 -7.40 -4.70 -1.95
N GLN A 53 -8.46 -5.07 -1.22
CA GLN A 53 -9.71 -4.33 -1.22
C GLN A 53 -9.56 -2.95 -0.58
N LYS A 54 -8.87 -2.86 0.56
CA LYS A 54 -8.51 -1.60 1.22
C LYS A 54 -7.71 -0.70 0.31
N LEU A 55 -6.71 -1.27 -0.38
CA LEU A 55 -5.91 -0.56 -1.38
C LEU A 55 -6.79 0.03 -2.50
N ARG A 56 -7.72 -0.76 -3.06
CA ARG A 56 -8.63 -0.29 -4.13
C ARG A 56 -9.65 0.75 -3.66
N ARG A 57 -10.01 0.74 -2.37
CA ARG A 57 -10.90 1.75 -1.77
C ARG A 57 -10.19 3.07 -1.44
N GLY A 58 -8.86 3.12 -1.57
CA GLY A 58 -8.06 4.26 -1.15
C GLY A 58 -7.87 4.35 0.37
N GLU A 59 -8.06 3.23 1.08
CA GLU A 59 -7.80 3.18 2.53
C GLU A 59 -6.29 3.15 2.79
N ALA A 60 -5.86 3.86 3.84
CA ALA A 60 -4.46 3.89 4.23
C ALA A 60 -4.00 2.53 4.78
N LEU A 61 -3.06 1.89 4.10
CA LEU A 61 -2.42 0.63 4.54
C LEU A 61 -1.10 0.84 5.28
N GLY A 62 -0.53 2.05 5.19
CA GLY A 62 0.76 2.40 5.76
C GLY A 62 1.94 1.93 4.90
N PHE A 63 3.04 2.68 4.98
CA PHE A 63 4.25 2.45 4.18
C PHE A 63 4.77 1.01 4.19
N ARG A 64 4.81 0.36 5.36
CA ARG A 64 5.33 -1.02 5.49
C ARG A 64 4.50 -2.01 4.67
N MET A 65 3.18 -1.95 4.77
CA MET A 65 2.29 -2.85 4.03
C MET A 65 2.37 -2.60 2.52
N LEU A 66 2.42 -1.32 2.11
CA LEU A 66 2.58 -0.95 0.71
C LEU A 66 3.90 -1.43 0.11
N SER A 67 4.99 -1.39 0.89
CA SER A 67 6.29 -1.91 0.48
C SER A 67 6.24 -3.44 0.30
N SER A 68 5.64 -4.16 1.25
CA SER A 68 5.44 -5.62 1.11
C SER A 68 4.57 -5.97 -0.10
N LEU A 69 3.52 -5.20 -0.36
CA LEU A 69 2.68 -5.36 -1.56
C LEU A 69 3.49 -5.12 -2.84
N ALA A 70 4.29 -4.05 -2.89
CA ALA A 70 5.14 -3.75 -4.03
C ALA A 70 6.12 -4.90 -4.34
N GLU A 71 6.77 -5.46 -3.33
CA GLU A 71 7.63 -6.63 -3.49
C GLU A 71 6.87 -7.88 -3.95
N ALA A 72 5.69 -8.13 -3.37
CA ALA A 72 4.88 -9.30 -3.70
C ALA A 72 4.41 -9.29 -5.14
N VAL A 73 4.09 -8.11 -5.68
CA VAL A 73 3.72 -7.95 -7.10
C VAL A 73 4.94 -7.86 -8.02
N GLY A 74 6.16 -7.80 -7.47
CA GLY A 74 7.42 -7.81 -8.21
C GLY A 74 7.91 -6.43 -8.68
N LEU A 75 7.44 -5.35 -8.06
CA LEU A 75 7.96 -4.00 -8.31
C LEU A 75 9.34 -3.82 -7.67
N ARG A 76 10.17 -2.98 -8.30
CA ARG A 76 11.41 -2.47 -7.73
C ARG A 76 11.22 -1.00 -7.36
N VAL A 77 11.47 -0.66 -6.10
CA VAL A 77 11.38 0.72 -5.62
C VAL A 77 12.74 1.40 -5.83
N LYS A 78 12.74 2.52 -6.56
CA LYS A 78 13.88 3.44 -6.63
C LYS A 78 13.53 4.67 -5.79
N ILE A 79 14.39 5.02 -4.83
CA ILE A 79 14.22 6.19 -3.97
C ILE A 79 15.28 7.21 -4.35
N GLU A 80 14.85 8.46 -4.57
CA GLU A 80 15.73 9.58 -4.89
C GLU A 80 15.28 10.80 -4.07
N VAL A 81 16.23 11.51 -3.47
CA VAL A 81 15.98 12.74 -2.70
C VAL A 81 16.79 13.84 -3.36
N THR A 82 16.10 14.85 -3.88
CA THR A 82 16.70 16.00 -4.56
C THR A 82 16.67 17.23 -3.62
N PRO A 83 17.74 18.04 -3.58
CA PRO A 83 17.77 19.29 -2.82
C PRO A 83 16.88 20.38 -3.42
#